data_AF-A0A1G4R1B2-F1
#
_entry.id   AF-A0A1G4R1B2-F1
#
_cell.length_a   1.000
_cell.length_b   1.000
_cell.length_c   1.000
_cell.angle_alpha   90.00
_cell.angle_beta   90.00
_cell.angle_gamma   90.00
#
_symmetry.space_group_name_H-M   'P 1'
#
loop_
_entity.id
_entity.type
_entity.pdbx_description
1 polymer ?
#
loop_
_entity_poly.entity_id
_entity_poly.type
_entity_poly.pdbx_seq_one_letter_code
_entity_poly.pdbx_strand_id
1 'polypeptide(L)' 'MNFQKKSLEDIPEENTTIWSCSKEGCKGWMRDNFAFEDVPVCRQCHSPMVRSVKMLPLLVNPNGDLKSLKKGIQIS' A
#
# COMPACT_ATOMS: atom_id res chain seq x y z
N MET A 1 5.71 -30.08 18.72
CA MET A 1 5.18 -28.70 18.76
C MET A 1 4.08 -28.64 17.70
N ASN A 2 2.82 -28.74 18.12
CA ASN A 2 1.70 -28.76 17.18
C ASN A 2 1.39 -27.31 16.79
N PHE A 3 1.92 -26.87 15.64
CA PHE A 3 1.50 -25.63 15.01
C PHE A 3 0.06 -25.82 14.55
N GLN A 4 -0.89 -25.49 15.42
CA GLN A 4 -2.27 -25.30 15.00
C GLN A 4 -2.26 -24.22 13.92
N LYS A 5 -2.37 -24.65 12.65
CA LYS A 5 -2.78 -23.77 11.57
C LYS A 5 -4.18 -23.33 11.95
N LYS A 6 -4.31 -22.21 12.67
CA LYS A 6 -5.58 -21.51 12.80
C LYS A 6 -6.12 -21.44 11.37
N SER A 7 -7.24 -22.12 11.11
CA SER A 7 -7.93 -21.93 9.84
C SER A 7 -8.05 -20.43 9.70
N LEU A 8 -7.53 -19.90 8.60
CA LEU A 8 -7.79 -18.54 8.19
C LEU A 8 -9.32 -18.47 8.12
N GLU A 9 -9.97 -18.01 9.18
CA GLU A 9 -11.35 -17.53 9.08
C GLU A 9 -11.37 -16.64 7.84
N ASP A 10 -12.35 -16.79 6.95
CA ASP A 10 -12.43 -16.03 5.70
C ASP A 10 -12.39 -14.53 6.00
N ILE A 11 -11.18 -13.96 6.02
CA ILE A 11 -10.97 -12.54 6.24
C ILE A 11 -11.53 -11.88 4.98
N PRO A 12 -12.51 -10.97 5.10
CA PRO A 12 -13.10 -10.34 3.94
C PRO A 12 -12.01 -9.62 3.13
N GLU A 13 -11.89 -10.00 1.87
CA GLU A 13 -10.97 -9.41 0.92
C GLU A 13 -11.69 -8.44 -0.02
N GLU A 14 -10.99 -7.41 -0.47
CA GLU A 14 -11.48 -6.43 -1.42
C GLU A 14 -10.45 -6.09 -2.50
N ASN A 15 -10.92 -5.65 -3.67
CA ASN A 15 -10.08 -5.09 -4.70
C ASN A 15 -9.50 -3.75 -4.24
N THR A 16 -8.25 -3.79 -3.78
CA THR A 16 -7.55 -2.61 -3.27
C THR A 16 -6.65 -2.04 -4.36
N THR A 17 -6.74 -0.72 -4.59
CA THR A 17 -5.74 -0.03 -5.43
C THR A 17 -4.40 0.01 -4.71
N ILE A 18 -3.35 -0.39 -5.42
CA ILE A 18 -1.97 -0.38 -4.94
C ILE A 18 -1.05 0.38 -5.89
N TRP A 19 0.07 0.82 -5.36
CA TRP A 19 1.28 1.16 -6.11
C TRP A 19 2.19 -0.06 -6.11
N SER A 20 2.54 -0.56 -7.28
CA SER A 20 3.50 -1.66 -7.45
C SER A 20 4.79 -1.13 -8.03
N CYS A 21 5.93 -1.58 -7.53
CA CYS A 21 7.23 -1.18 -8.06
C CYS A 21 7.37 -1.59 -9.54
N SER A 22 7.84 -0.67 -10.39
CA SER A 22 8.06 -0.95 -11.81
C SER A 22 9.36 -1.72 -12.09
N LYS A 23 10.31 -1.69 -11.15
CA LYS A 23 11.60 -2.37 -11.31
C LYS A 23 11.43 -3.89 -11.27
N GLU A 24 11.92 -4.55 -12.31
CA GLU A 24 11.99 -6.00 -12.40
C GLU A 24 12.76 -6.60 -11.20
N GLY A 25 12.25 -7.71 -10.66
CA GLY A 25 12.79 -8.36 -9.47
C GLY A 25 12.44 -7.69 -8.14
N CYS A 26 11.90 -6.46 -8.13
CA CYS A 26 11.42 -5.83 -6.90
C CYS A 26 9.93 -6.17 -6.66
N LYS A 27 9.63 -6.75 -5.50
CA LYS A 27 8.25 -7.11 -5.09
C LYS A 27 7.59 -6.04 -4.22
N GLY A 28 8.15 -4.83 -4.20
CA GLY A 28 7.66 -3.74 -3.38
C GLY A 28 6.31 -3.22 -3.88
N TRP A 29 5.35 -3.10 -2.99
CA TRP A 29 4.08 -2.44 -3.27
C TRP A 29 3.56 -1.75 -2.00
N MET A 30 2.64 -0.80 -2.16
CA MET A 30 1.91 -0.17 -1.06
C MET A 30 0.48 0.14 -1.47
N ARG A 31 -0.45 0.24 -0.52
CA ARG A 31 -1.83 0.63 -0.84
C ARG A 31 -1.89 2.12 -1.22
N ASP A 32 -2.71 2.44 -2.22
CA ASP A 32 -2.89 3.82 -2.70
C ASP A 32 -3.45 4.74 -1.60
N ASN A 33 -4.39 4.24 -0.80
CA ASN A 33 -5.01 4.98 0.29
C ASN A 33 -4.09 5.25 1.49
N PHE A 34 -2.85 4.74 1.49
CA PHE A 34 -1.82 5.06 2.49
C PHE A 34 -0.62 5.79 1.87
N ALA A 35 -0.70 6.16 0.60
CA ALA A 35 0.34 6.96 -0.04
C ALA A 35 0.19 8.45 0.31
N PHE A 36 1.32 9.10 0.57
CA PHE A 36 1.38 10.55 0.81
C PHE A 36 1.49 11.36 -0.48
N GLU A 37 1.89 10.70 -1.57
CA GLU A 37 2.12 11.32 -2.87
C GLU A 37 1.18 10.70 -3.90
N ASP A 38 0.86 11.46 -4.95
CA ASP A 38 0.05 10.97 -6.06
C ASP A 38 0.73 9.82 -6.80
N VAL A 39 2.05 9.87 -6.94
CA VAL A 39 2.88 8.79 -7.50
C VAL A 39 4.09 8.58 -6.59
N PRO A 40 4.07 7.56 -5.71
CA PRO A 40 5.18 7.31 -4.80
C PRO A 40 6.35 6.62 -5.49
N VAL A 41 7.51 6.71 -4.85
CA VAL A 41 8.70 5.91 -5.17
C VAL A 41 8.81 4.69 -4.24
N CYS A 42 9.31 3.58 -4.77
CA CYS A 42 9.49 2.37 -4.00
C CYS A 42 10.52 2.59 -2.88
N ARG A 43 10.15 2.34 -1.62
CA ARG A 43 11.06 2.52 -0.47
C ARG A 43 12.22 1.51 -0.41
N GLN A 44 12.16 0.44 -1.20
CA GLN A 44 13.20 -0.59 -1.22
C GLN A 44 14.29 -0.29 -2.26
N CYS A 45 13.90 0.18 -3.45
CA CYS A 45 14.82 0.35 -4.57
C CYS A 45 14.78 1.74 -5.23
N HIS A 46 13.98 2.65 -4.68
CA HIS A 46 13.79 4.04 -5.13
C HIS A 46 13.32 4.19 -6.58
N SER A 47 12.86 3.10 -7.21
CA SER A 47 12.30 3.14 -8.55
C SER A 47 10.86 3.66 -8.53
N PRO A 48 10.36 4.20 -9.65
CA PRO A 48 8.96 4.60 -9.77
C PRO A 48 8.00 3.44 -9.48
N MET A 49 6.79 3.78 -9.04
CA MET A 49 5.72 2.80 -8.87
C MET A 49 4.59 3.07 -9.86
N VAL A 50 3.89 2.00 -10.25
CA VAL A 50 2.75 2.03 -11.16
C VAL A 50 1.48 1.63 -10.43
N ARG A 51 0.36 2.27 -10.77
CA ARG A 51 -0.95 1.97 -10.18
C ARG A 51 -1.44 0.61 -10.68
N SER A 52 -1.92 -0.23 -9.76
CA SER A 52 -2.48 -1.55 -10.04
C SER A 52 -3.56 -1.90 -9.01
N VAL A 53 -4.18 -3.07 -9.14
CA VAL A 53 -5.20 -3.58 -8.22
C VAL A 53 -4.77 -4.94 -7.67
N LYS A 54 -5.02 -5.17 -6.38
CA LYS A 54 -4.74 -6.45 -5.72
C LYS A 54 -5.89 -6.81 -4.77
N MET A 55 -6.28 -8.09 -4.76
CA MET A 55 -7.17 -8.60 -3.72
C MET A 55 -6.38 -8.69 -2.41
N LEU A 56 -6.84 -7.96 -1.39
CA LEU A 56 -6.22 -7.87 -0.08
C LEU A 56 -7.30 -7.87 1.00
N PRO A 57 -6.97 -8.26 2.24
CA PRO A 57 -7.86 -8.06 3.38
C PRO A 57 -8.35 -6.62 3.48
N LEU A 58 -9.62 -6.43 3.85
CA LEU A 58 -10.19 -5.12 4.06
C LEU A 58 -9.39 -4.35 5.12
N LEU A 59 -8.98 -3.12 4.80
CA LEU A 59 -8.22 -2.27 5.72
C LEU A 59 -8.68 -0.82 5.61
N VAL A 60 -9.34 -0.35 6.67
CA VAL A 60 -9.83 1.03 6.77
C VAL A 60 -8.67 1.96 7.14
N ASN A 61 -8.46 3.01 6.35
CA ASN A 61 -7.56 4.10 6.74
C ASN A 61 -8.36 5.16 7.53
N PRO A 62 -8.15 5.31 8.86
CA PRO A 62 -8.88 6.29 9.66
C PRO A 62 -8.46 7.73 9.38
N ASN A 63 -7.29 7.96 8.76
CA ASN A 63 -6.76 9.30 8.48
C ASN A 63 -7.33 9.92 7.19
N GLY A 64 -8.15 9.18 6.44
CA GLY A 64 -8.68 9.63 5.15
C GLY A 64 -7.60 9.74 4.07
N ASP A 65 -7.92 10.48 3.00
CA ASP A 65 -6.99 10.70 1.89
C ASP A 65 -5.94 11.76 2.26
N LEU A 66 -4.77 11.29 2.67
CA LEU A 66 -3.63 12.13 3.04
C LEU A 66 -3.11 12.95 1.86
N LYS A 67 -3.37 12.56 0.60
CA LYS A 67 -2.94 13.30 -0.59
C LYS A 67 -3.71 14.59 -0.78
N SER A 68 -4.96 14.61 -0.32
CA SER A 68 -5.83 15.79 -0.35
C SER A 68 -5.42 16.84 0.69
N LEU A 69 -4.58 16.49 1.68
CA LEU A 69 -4.08 17.44 2.66
C LEU A 69 -2.99 18.33 2.03
N LYS A 70 -3.11 19.65 2.22
CA LYS A 70 -2.09 20.60 1.79
C LYS A 70 -0.76 20.21 2.44
N LYS A 71 0.26 19.92 1.63
CA LYS A 71 1.61 19.61 2.09
C LYS A 71 2.06 20.76 3.00
N GLY A 72 2.25 20.47 4.29
CA GLY A 72 2.63 21.48 5.29
C GLY A 72 3.92 22.18 4.88
N ILE A 73 4.10 23.43 5.34
CA ILE A 73 5.30 24.21 5.04
C ILE A 73 6.53 23.41 5.51
N GLN A 74 7.47 23.16 4.60
CA GLN A 74 8.75 22.55 4.95
C GLN A 74 9.56 23.63 5.67
N ILE A 75 9.66 23.54 6.99
CA ILE A 75 10.55 24.41 7.77
C ILE A 75 11.96 23.94 7.42
N SER A 76 12.71 24.79 6.72
CA SER A 76 14.13 24.58 6.37
C SER A 76 15.01 25.42 7.27
#